data_AF-A0A356L350-F1
#
_entry.id   AF-A0A356L350-F1
#
_cell.length_a   1.000
_cell.length_b   1.000
_cell.length_c   1.000
_cell.angle_alpha   90.00
_cell.angle_beta   90.00
_cell.angle_gamma   90.00
#
_symmetry.space_group_name_H-M   'P 1'
#
loop_
_entity.id
_entity.type
_entity.pdbx_description
1 polymer ?
#
loop_
_entity_poly.entity_id
_entity_poly.type
_entity_poly.pdbx_seq_one_letter_code
_entity_poly.pdbx_strand_id
1 'polypeptide(L)'
;MRYVTAKSILGNFNNVNLYRGCTHGCIYCDSRSECYQVGDFEDIAVKKDAIAIFENEMFRKRNRIMVTTGSMCDPYLPLEKELQLTRKNASNHPGPILRRQHPDQKRLGFA
;
A
#
# COMPACT_ATOMS: atom_id res chain seq x y z
N MET A 1 15.62 9.14 1.96
CA MET A 1 14.33 9.26 1.26
C MET A 1 14.58 9.73 -0.15
N ARG A 2 13.99 9.05 -1.13
CA ARG A 2 14.09 9.38 -2.55
C ARG A 2 12.75 9.22 -3.26
N TYR A 3 12.53 9.98 -4.33
CA TYR A 3 11.37 9.79 -5.18
C TYR A 3 11.68 8.83 -6.32
N VAL A 4 10.75 7.93 -6.60
CA VAL A 4 10.84 6.99 -7.73
C VAL A 4 9.57 7.04 -8.56
N THR A 5 9.72 6.85 -9.87
CA THR A 5 8.59 6.62 -10.76
C THR A 5 8.28 5.14 -10.77
N ALA A 6 7.02 4.80 -10.50
CA ALA A 6 6.54 3.42 -10.55
C ALA A 6 6.03 3.09 -11.97
N LYS A 7 6.18 1.83 -12.39
CA LYS A 7 5.56 1.35 -13.64
C LYS A 7 4.12 0.91 -13.43
N SER A 8 3.82 0.36 -12.26
CA SER A 8 2.52 -0.13 -11.82
C SER A 8 2.44 0.00 -10.29
N ILE A 9 1.24 0.16 -9.76
CA ILE A 9 1.02 0.31 -8.32
C ILE A 9 0.17 -0.83 -7.74
N LEU A 10 -0.72 -1.41 -8.53
CA LEU A 10 -1.52 -2.57 -8.19
C LEU A 10 -0.75 -3.87 -8.50
N GLY A 11 -0.24 -4.52 -7.46
CA GLY A 11 0.46 -5.79 -7.58
C GLY A 11 -0.47 -7.01 -7.44
N ASN A 12 0.14 -8.15 -7.12
CA ASN A 12 -0.56 -9.42 -6.93
C ASN A 12 -1.62 -9.31 -5.84
N PHE A 13 -2.76 -9.97 -6.05
CA PHE A 13 -3.90 -9.91 -5.12
C PHE A 13 -4.40 -8.48 -4.83
N ASN A 14 -4.21 -7.55 -5.78
CA ASN A 14 -4.60 -6.15 -5.68
C ASN A 14 -3.95 -5.42 -4.49
N ASN A 15 -2.72 -5.77 -4.14
CA ASN A 15 -1.96 -5.07 -3.12
C ASN A 15 -1.39 -3.76 -3.68
N VAL A 16 -1.40 -2.72 -2.85
CA VAL A 16 -0.90 -1.39 -3.19
C VAL A 16 0.17 -1.00 -2.18
N ASN A 17 1.37 -0.75 -2.67
CA ASN A 17 2.50 -0.26 -1.87
C ASN A 17 2.92 1.11 -2.43
N LEU A 18 2.62 2.18 -1.69
CA LEU A 18 2.95 3.57 -2.06
C LEU A 18 4.41 3.92 -1.76
N TYR A 19 4.97 3.20 -0.81
CA TYR A 19 6.34 3.34 -0.34
C TYR A 19 7.08 2.01 -0.54
N ARG A 20 8.41 2.09 -0.58
CA ARG A 20 9.31 0.94 -0.52
C ARG A 20 10.36 1.23 0.54
N GLY A 21 10.58 0.26 1.44
CA GLY A 21 11.42 0.45 2.63
C GLY A 21 10.62 0.95 3.84
N CYS A 22 11.22 0.90 5.03
CA CYS A 22 10.59 1.33 6.27
C CYS A 22 11.66 1.77 7.29
N THR A 23 11.34 2.78 8.10
CA THR A 23 12.23 3.34 9.15
C THR A 23 11.91 2.85 10.56
N HIS A 24 10.99 1.89 10.71
CA HIS A 24 10.52 1.44 12.03
C HIS A 24 11.52 0.51 12.75
N GLY A 25 12.44 -0.12 12.01
CA GLY A 25 13.51 -0.94 12.60
C GLY A 25 13.04 -2.22 13.30
N CYS A 26 11.87 -2.77 12.94
CA CYS A 26 11.34 -3.98 13.58
C CYS A 26 12.29 -5.18 13.38
N ILE A 27 12.71 -5.82 14.47
CA ILE A 27 13.63 -6.97 14.45
C ILE A 27 13.06 -8.20 13.74
N TYR A 28 11.73 -8.27 13.61
CA TYR A 28 10.98 -9.36 12.99
C TYR A 28 10.42 -9.00 11.61
N CYS A 29 10.89 -7.91 10.99
CA CYS A 29 10.36 -7.46 9.71
C CYS A 29 10.73 -8.44 8.58
N ASP A 30 9.73 -9.19 8.09
CA ASP A 30 9.91 -10.14 6.99
C ASP A 30 10.48 -9.46 5.72
N SER A 31 10.04 -8.23 5.43
CA SER A 31 10.49 -7.47 4.27
C SER A 31 11.96 -7.06 4.29
N ARG A 32 12.69 -7.28 5.40
CA ARG A 32 14.16 -7.13 5.47
C ARG A 32 14.91 -8.33 4.90
N SER A 33 14.25 -9.46 4.68
CA SER A 33 14.89 -10.65 4.13
C SER A 33 15.41 -10.40 2.71
N GLU A 34 16.60 -10.93 2.41
CA GLU A 34 17.24 -10.81 1.09
C GLU A 34 16.38 -11.40 -0.03
N CYS A 35 15.49 -12.35 0.27
CA CYS A 35 14.60 -12.97 -0.71
C CYS A 35 13.65 -11.97 -1.39
N TYR A 36 13.35 -10.84 -0.74
CA TYR A 36 12.51 -9.78 -1.29
C TYR A 36 13.29 -8.72 -2.08
N GLN A 37 14.63 -8.79 -2.06
CA GLN A 37 15.52 -7.92 -2.85
C GLN A 37 15.16 -6.43 -2.73
N VAL A 38 14.76 -6.00 -1.53
CA VAL A 38 14.30 -4.62 -1.30
C VAL A 38 15.47 -3.63 -1.46
N GLY A 39 16.70 -4.08 -1.14
CA GLY A 39 17.91 -3.27 -1.12
C GLY A 39 18.07 -2.57 0.22
N ASP A 40 18.55 -1.32 0.21
CA ASP A 40 18.60 -0.46 1.39
C ASP A 40 17.19 -0.22 1.94
N PHE A 41 16.82 -0.99 2.97
CA PHE A 41 15.45 -1.02 3.49
C PHE A 41 15.08 0.27 4.23
N GLU A 42 16.05 0.93 4.85
CA GLU A 42 15.86 2.17 5.59
C GLU A 42 15.83 3.41 4.69
N ASP A 43 16.32 3.33 3.45
CA ASP A 43 16.19 4.41 2.47
C ASP A 43 14.83 4.34 1.77
N ILE A 44 13.84 5.01 2.39
CA ILE A 44 12.46 4.99 1.89
C ILE A 44 12.39 5.61 0.49
N ALA A 45 11.92 4.81 -0.47
CA ALA A 45 11.57 5.26 -1.80
C ALA A 45 10.06 5.56 -1.87
N VAL A 46 9.73 6.80 -2.18
CA VAL A 46 8.35 7.30 -2.34
C VAL A 46 7.97 7.21 -3.82
N LYS A 47 6.90 6.50 -4.13
CA LYS A 47 6.38 6.44 -5.51
C LYS A 47 5.55 7.69 -5.81
N LYS A 48 6.19 8.73 -6.33
CA LYS A 48 5.55 10.05 -6.55
C LYS A 48 4.32 9.99 -7.46
N ASP A 49 4.37 9.13 -8.48
CA ASP A 49 3.32 9.01 -9.50
C ASP A 49 2.24 7.97 -9.12
N ALA A 50 2.31 7.42 -7.90
CA ALA A 50 1.49 6.29 -7.48
C ALA A 50 -0.02 6.55 -7.59
N ILE A 51 -0.47 7.76 -7.23
CA ILE A 51 -1.91 8.10 -7.24
C ILE A 51 -2.45 8.12 -8.67
N ALA A 52 -1.76 8.80 -9.59
CA ALA A 52 -2.17 8.88 -10.99
C ALA A 52 -2.17 7.49 -11.66
N ILE A 53 -1.17 6.66 -11.36
CA ILE A 53 -1.12 5.28 -11.85
C ILE A 53 -2.26 4.45 -11.28
N PHE A 54 -2.55 4.59 -9.98
CA PHE A 54 -3.63 3.87 -9.31
C PHE A 54 -4.99 4.21 -9.91
N GLU A 55 -5.26 5.49 -10.16
CA GLU A 55 -6.50 5.95 -10.77
C GLU A 55 -6.69 5.36 -12.17
N ASN A 56 -5.64 5.35 -12.99
CA ASN A 56 -5.68 4.75 -14.33
C ASN A 56 -5.88 3.23 -14.28
N GLU A 57 -5.16 2.53 -13.39
CA GLU A 57 -5.32 1.09 -13.20
C GLU A 57 -6.73 0.73 -12.71
N MET A 58 -7.31 1.55 -11.84
CA MET A 58 -8.67 1.39 -11.34
C MET A 58 -9.73 1.65 -12.41
N PHE A 59 -9.52 2.66 -13.27
CA PHE A 59 -10.42 2.95 -14.38
C PHE A 59 -10.55 1.75 -15.35
N ARG A 60 -9.48 0.97 -15.49
CA ARG A 60 -9.46 -0.23 -16.34
C ARG A 60 -10.18 -1.44 -15.72
N LYS A 61 -10.46 -1.44 -14.40
CA LYS A 61 -11.13 -2.55 -13.72
C LYS A 61 -12.65 -2.46 -13.92
N ARG A 62 -13.23 -3.48 -14.54
CA ARG A 62 -14.69 -3.57 -14.77
C ARG A 62 -15.47 -4.14 -13.58
N ASN A 63 -14.83 -4.99 -12.78
CA ASN A 63 -15.45 -5.66 -11.65
C ASN A 63 -14.98 -5.04 -10.33
N ARG A 64 -15.81 -5.14 -9.29
CA ARG A 64 -15.41 -4.66 -7.99
C ARG A 64 -14.26 -5.50 -7.44
N ILE A 65 -13.20 -4.84 -6.96
CA ILE A 65 -12.03 -5.51 -6.39
C ILE A 65 -11.76 -5.04 -4.98
N MET A 66 -11.27 -5.94 -4.14
CA MET A 66 -10.71 -5.58 -2.84
C MET A 66 -9.28 -5.09 -3.05
N VAL A 67 -8.95 -3.94 -2.49
CA VAL A 67 -7.58 -3.40 -2.48
C VAL A 67 -7.01 -3.59 -1.10
N THR A 68 -5.79 -4.08 -1.02
CA THR A 68 -5.06 -4.22 0.23
C THR A 68 -3.82 -3.33 0.23
N THR A 69 -3.42 -2.86 1.40
CA THR A 69 -2.20 -2.07 1.62
C THR A 69 -1.41 -2.71 2.76
N GLY A 70 -0.12 -2.43 2.88
CA GLY A 70 0.66 -2.95 4.00
C GLY A 70 1.24 -4.34 3.80
N SER A 71 1.38 -4.82 2.56
CA SER A 71 1.93 -6.17 2.32
C SER A 71 3.45 -6.22 2.48
N MET A 72 4.16 -5.22 1.93
CA MET A 72 5.63 -5.17 1.93
C MET A 72 6.17 -3.92 2.62
N CYS A 73 5.32 -2.92 2.82
CA CYS A 73 5.69 -1.66 3.41
C CYS A 73 4.47 -1.09 4.13
N ASP A 74 4.70 -0.55 5.32
CA ASP A 74 3.65 0.08 6.10
C ASP A 74 3.10 1.34 5.39
N PRO A 75 1.77 1.51 5.28
CA PRO A 75 1.18 2.67 4.59
C PRO A 75 1.19 3.95 5.45
N TYR A 76 1.50 3.85 6.74
CA TYR A 76 1.48 4.94 7.73
C TYR A 76 2.88 5.20 8.30
N LEU A 77 3.89 5.18 7.43
CA LEU A 77 5.24 5.65 7.77
C LEU A 77 5.19 7.06 8.38
N PRO A 78 6.18 7.47 9.18
CA PRO A 78 6.25 8.84 9.70
C PRO A 78 6.09 9.92 8.62
N LEU A 79 6.60 9.66 7.40
CA LEU A 79 6.47 10.50 6.21
C LEU A 79 5.02 10.71 5.74
N GLU A 80 4.11 9.79 6.04
CA GLU A 80 2.69 9.89 5.66
C GLU A 80 2.01 11.10 6.31
N LYS A 81 2.54 11.59 7.46
CA LYS A 81 2.07 12.84 8.09
C LYS A 81 2.14 14.03 7.14
N GLU A 82 3.16 14.07 6.29
CA GLU A 82 3.42 15.15 5.34
C GLU A 82 2.89 14.82 3.95
N LEU A 83 3.16 13.61 3.46
CA LEU A 83 2.87 13.23 2.07
C LEU A 83 1.38 12.91 1.83
N GLN A 84 0.74 12.32 2.84
CA GLN A 84 -0.68 11.93 2.83
C GLN A 84 -1.07 11.07 1.61
N LEU A 85 -0.15 10.23 1.11
CA LEU A 85 -0.40 9.43 -0.09
C LEU A 85 -1.44 8.35 0.16
N THR A 86 -1.43 7.70 1.32
CA THR A 86 -2.42 6.70 1.71
C THR A 86 -3.81 7.33 1.79
N ARG A 87 -3.91 8.53 2.38
CA ARG A 87 -5.17 9.29 2.39
C ARG A 87 -5.65 9.62 0.99
N LYS A 88 -4.79 10.19 0.14
CA LYS A 88 -5.13 10.54 -1.26
C LYS A 88 -5.57 9.31 -2.06
N ASN A 89 -4.87 8.19 -1.87
CA ASN A 89 -5.19 6.91 -2.51
C ASN A 89 -6.58 6.39 -2.09
N ALA A 90 -6.97 6.61 -0.83
CA ALA A 90 -8.27 6.23 -0.28
C ALA A 90 -9.40 7.26 -0.50
N SER A 91 -9.09 8.47 -0.97
CA SER A 91 -10.10 9.51 -1.26
C SER A 91 -10.36 9.68 -2.76
N ASN A 92 -9.33 9.52 -3.60
CA ASN A 92 -9.36 9.92 -5.01
C ASN A 92 -9.71 8.78 -5.97
N HIS A 93 -10.22 7.65 -5.50
CA HIS A 93 -10.45 6.49 -6.35
C HIS A 93 -11.78 6.58 -7.15
N PRO A 94 -11.74 6.66 -8.51
CA PRO A 94 -12.95 6.72 -9.34
C PRO A 94 -13.53 5.32 -9.69
N GLY A 95 -12.92 4.24 -9.21
CA GLY A 95 -13.22 2.87 -9.62
C GLY A 95 -14.06 2.03 -8.63
N PRO A 96 -14.49 0.83 -9.04
CA PRO A 96 -15.30 -0.06 -8.21
C PRO A 96 -14.47 -0.75 -7.12
N ILE A 97 -14.22 -0.09 -6.00
CA ILE A 97 -13.55 -0.72 -4.84
C ILE A 97 -14.58 -1.41 -3.94
N LEU A 98 -14.32 -2.67 -3.60
CA LEU A 98 -14.94 -3.34 -2.45
C LEU A 98 -14.21 -2.86 -1.20
N ARG A 99 -14.83 -1.91 -0.48
CA ARG A 99 -14.46 -1.71 0.91
C ARG A 99 -14.85 -2.98 1.64
N ARG A 100 -13.87 -3.69 2.21
CA ARG A 100 -14.16 -4.68 3.23
C ARG A 100 -14.74 -3.90 4.40
N GLN A 101 -16.05 -3.68 4.42
CA GLN A 101 -16.73 -3.48 5.69
C GLN A 101 -16.37 -4.72 6.48
N HIS A 102 -15.76 -4.53 7.64
CA HIS A 102 -15.50 -5.63 8.55
C HIS A 102 -16.83 -6.40 8.68
N PRO A 103 -16.93 -7.66 8.22
CA PRO A 103 -18.13 -8.42 8.50
C PRO A 103 -18.13 -8.60 10.02
N ASP A 104 -19.11 -7.99 10.69
CA ASP A 104 -19.46 -8.20 12.09
C ASP A 104 -18.32 -8.57 13.05
N GLN A 105 -17.79 -7.59 13.77
CA GLN A 105 -17.14 -7.80 15.08
C GLN A 105 -18.07 -8.49 16.12
N LYS A 106 -19.32 -8.83 15.76
CA LYS A 106 -20.29 -9.55 16.60
C LYS A 106 -20.25 -11.09 16.49
N ARG A 107 -19.29 -11.68 15.77
CA ARG A 107 -19.15 -13.17 15.67
C ARG A 107 -17.75 -13.71 15.98
N LEU A 108 -16.96 -13.02 16.79
CA LEU A 108 -15.86 -13.66 17.50
C LEU A 108 -16.32 -13.88 18.94
N GLY A 109 -17.04 -14.99 19.12
CA GLY A 109 -17.21 -15.59 20.43
C GLY A 109 -15.83 -15.99 20.92
N PHE A 110 -15.32 -15.24 21.89
CA PHE A 110 -14.38 -15.77 22.85
C PHE A 110 -15.11 -16.87 23.62
N ALA A 111 -14.85 -18.11 23.23
CA ALA A 111 -14.78 -19.22 24.17
C ALA A 111 -13.35 -19.27 24.71
#